data_AF-A0A377N6V9-F1
#
_entry.id   AF-A0A377N6V9-F1
#
_cell.length_a   1.000
_cell.length_b   1.000
_cell.length_c   1.000
_cell.angle_alpha   90.00
_cell.angle_beta   90.00
_cell.angle_gamma   90.00
#
_symmetry.space_group_name_H-M   'P 1'
#
loop_
_entity.id
_entity.type
_entity.pdbx_description
1 polymer ?
#
loop_
_entity_poly.entity_id
_entity_poly.type
_entity_poly.pdbx_seq_one_letter_code
_entity_poly.pdbx_strand_id
1 'polypeptide(L)'
;MKALHFGAGNIGRGFIGKLLADAQVELTFADVSPVLLEALNSRHGYDVHVVGEKASVEPVKNVNAVNSAGQEAIDLIAKVDLVTTAVGPTVLEKIAPNVAKGLVLRHQQGNESPLNIIACENMVRGTSQFKQHVFNALPEDEKAWVEAHVGFVDSAVDRIVPPAAAGTTDPLEVTVETFSEWIVDQTQFKGPLPTIAGMEPTDNLMAFVERKLFTLNTGHAITAYLGQQAGHATIRDAILDEKIRLVVRGAMEESGQVLINRYGFDPQKHFAYIEKIITRFENPYLHDDVERVGRQPLRKLSAGDRLIKPLLGTLEYNLPHNNLVIGIAAAMHYRSDEDQQAKEWAELLEKVGPKAALAQVSGLPEDGEVVAQAVSIYEKKH
;
A
#
# COMPACT_ATOMS: atom_id res chain seq x y z
N MET A 1 19.27 -16.95 -7.21
CA MET A 1 18.11 -16.87 -6.31
C MET A 1 16.86 -17.07 -7.14
N LYS A 2 15.87 -17.79 -6.63
CA LYS A 2 14.58 -18.04 -7.29
C LYS A 2 13.45 -17.43 -6.46
N ALA A 3 12.49 -16.79 -7.12
CA ALA A 3 11.33 -16.20 -6.45
C ALA A 3 10.01 -16.59 -7.11
N LEU A 4 9.00 -16.82 -6.28
CA LEU A 4 7.60 -16.93 -6.67
C LEU A 4 6.84 -15.69 -6.20
N HIS A 5 6.24 -14.94 -7.13
CA HIS A 5 5.45 -13.75 -6.81
C HIS A 5 3.96 -14.00 -7.05
N PHE A 6 3.16 -14.03 -5.98
CA PHE A 6 1.71 -14.09 -6.09
C PHE A 6 1.13 -12.71 -6.43
N GLY A 7 0.31 -12.66 -7.49
CA GLY A 7 -0.33 -11.44 -7.98
C GLY A 7 0.41 -10.85 -9.18
N ALA A 8 0.02 -11.24 -10.39
CA ALA A 8 0.59 -10.70 -11.63
C ALA A 8 -0.08 -9.39 -12.07
N GLY A 9 -0.75 -8.67 -11.17
CA GLY A 9 -1.37 -7.37 -11.45
C GLY A 9 -0.35 -6.23 -11.54
N ASN A 10 -0.83 -4.98 -11.59
CA ASN A 10 0.03 -3.81 -11.82
C ASN A 10 1.13 -3.64 -10.75
N ILE A 11 0.83 -3.87 -9.46
CA ILE A 11 1.85 -3.79 -8.40
C ILE A 11 2.89 -4.90 -8.55
N GLY A 12 2.45 -6.13 -8.85
CA GLY A 12 3.36 -7.24 -9.05
C GLY A 12 4.30 -7.03 -10.23
N ARG A 13 3.76 -6.63 -11.39
CA ARG A 13 4.58 -6.41 -12.60
C ARG A 13 5.37 -5.12 -12.56
N GLY A 14 4.75 -4.02 -12.12
CA GLY A 14 5.33 -2.68 -12.17
C GLY A 14 6.24 -2.35 -10.99
N PHE A 15 6.24 -3.15 -9.91
CA PHE A 15 7.02 -2.85 -8.72
C PHE A 15 7.79 -4.05 -8.18
N ILE A 16 7.12 -4.99 -7.49
CA ILE A 16 7.83 -6.02 -6.72
C ILE A 16 8.54 -7.02 -7.64
N GLY A 17 7.81 -7.57 -8.62
CA GLY A 17 8.37 -8.44 -9.64
C GLY A 17 9.42 -7.73 -10.50
N LYS A 18 9.23 -6.45 -10.81
CA LYS A 18 10.24 -5.65 -11.52
C LYS A 18 11.56 -5.60 -10.74
N LEU A 19 11.53 -5.22 -9.45
CA LEU A 19 12.75 -5.14 -8.63
C LEU A 19 13.44 -6.50 -8.47
N LEU A 20 12.66 -7.58 -8.35
CA LEU A 20 13.21 -8.94 -8.34
C LEU A 20 13.89 -9.30 -9.66
N ALA A 21 13.25 -9.02 -10.80
CA ALA A 21 13.81 -9.28 -12.11
C ALA A 21 15.06 -8.42 -12.40
N ASP A 22 15.05 -7.14 -12.02
CA ASP A 22 16.20 -6.22 -12.14
C ASP A 22 17.39 -6.70 -11.30
N ALA A 23 17.12 -7.32 -10.15
CA ALA A 23 18.11 -7.98 -9.30
C ALA A 23 18.55 -9.37 -9.82
N GLN A 24 18.18 -9.74 -11.05
CA GLN A 24 18.51 -11.01 -11.71
C GLN A 24 18.00 -12.24 -10.93
N VAL A 25 16.91 -12.09 -10.18
CA VAL A 25 16.21 -13.22 -9.56
C VAL A 25 15.44 -13.98 -10.64
N GLU A 26 15.56 -15.32 -10.64
CA GLU A 26 14.72 -16.17 -11.49
C GLU A 26 13.28 -16.09 -10.99
N LEU A 27 12.44 -15.32 -11.69
CA LEU A 27 11.12 -14.91 -11.23
C LEU A 27 10.00 -15.66 -11.95
N THR A 28 9.13 -16.28 -11.16
CA THR A 28 7.85 -16.82 -11.64
C THR A 28 6.69 -16.08 -10.96
N PHE A 29 5.74 -15.58 -11.76
CA PHE A 29 4.48 -15.05 -11.27
C PHE A 29 3.47 -16.17 -10.99
N ALA A 30 2.60 -15.99 -10.01
CA ALA A 30 1.47 -16.86 -9.73
C ALA A 30 0.18 -16.04 -9.71
N ASP A 31 -0.76 -16.36 -10.60
CA ASP A 31 -2.05 -15.65 -10.70
C ASP A 31 -3.16 -16.62 -11.14
N VAL A 32 -4.42 -16.17 -11.11
CA VAL A 32 -5.58 -16.92 -11.62
C VAL A 32 -6.03 -16.45 -13.00
N SER A 33 -5.58 -15.28 -13.47
CA SER A 33 -5.97 -14.69 -14.75
C SER A 33 -5.33 -15.43 -15.93
N PRO A 34 -6.09 -16.21 -16.73
CA PRO A 34 -5.51 -16.96 -17.84
C PRO A 34 -4.84 -16.06 -18.88
N VAL A 35 -5.39 -14.86 -19.11
CA VAL A 35 -4.86 -13.85 -20.03
C VAL A 35 -3.46 -13.41 -19.61
N LEU A 36 -3.24 -13.15 -18.32
CA LEU A 36 -1.91 -12.74 -17.82
C LEU A 36 -0.91 -13.89 -17.87
N LEU A 37 -1.35 -15.10 -17.49
CA LEU A 37 -0.48 -16.28 -17.50
C LEU A 37 -0.01 -16.63 -18.92
N GLU A 38 -0.93 -16.65 -19.88
CA GLU A 38 -0.62 -16.91 -21.28
C GLU A 38 0.32 -15.83 -21.85
N ALA A 39 0.03 -14.55 -21.59
CA ALA A 39 0.85 -13.47 -22.08
C ALA A 39 2.28 -13.50 -21.51
N LEU A 40 2.45 -13.82 -20.21
CA LEU A 40 3.75 -13.92 -19.56
C LEU A 40 4.55 -15.12 -20.10
N ASN A 41 3.91 -16.28 -20.23
CA ASN A 41 4.58 -17.49 -20.73
C ASN A 41 4.83 -17.47 -22.25
N SER A 42 4.10 -16.65 -23.02
CA SER A 42 4.36 -16.49 -24.44
C SER A 42 5.55 -15.56 -24.71
N ARG A 43 5.69 -14.48 -23.93
CA ARG A 43 6.68 -13.43 -24.17
C ARG A 43 7.91 -13.50 -23.30
N HIS A 44 7.82 -14.15 -22.14
CA HIS A 44 8.86 -14.19 -21.11
C HIS A 44 9.40 -12.81 -20.70
N GLY A 45 8.56 -11.78 -20.83
CA GLY A 45 8.92 -10.39 -20.60
C GLY A 45 7.78 -9.43 -20.94
N TYR A 46 7.92 -8.20 -20.47
CA TYR A 46 6.96 -7.10 -20.67
C TYR A 46 7.66 -5.76 -20.42
N ASP A 47 7.03 -4.67 -20.83
CA ASP A 47 7.56 -3.32 -20.65
C ASP A 47 6.89 -2.61 -19.47
N VAL A 48 7.69 -1.86 -18.71
CA VAL A 48 7.23 -0.99 -17.63
C VAL A 48 7.51 0.46 -18.01
N HIS A 49 6.46 1.27 -18.10
CA HIS A 49 6.56 2.70 -18.33
C HIS A 49 6.83 3.39 -16.98
N VAL A 50 8.06 3.84 -16.77
CA VAL A 50 8.46 4.56 -15.56
C VAL A 50 8.39 6.05 -15.81
N VAL A 51 7.51 6.75 -15.09
CA VAL A 51 7.17 8.15 -15.37
C VAL A 51 7.34 9.06 -14.15
N GLY A 52 7.83 10.28 -14.38
CA GLY A 52 8.14 11.27 -13.33
C GLY A 52 8.64 12.56 -13.95
N GLU A 53 9.83 13.03 -13.55
CA GLU A 53 10.52 14.13 -14.27
C GLU A 53 10.88 13.74 -15.71
N LYS A 54 11.11 12.45 -15.94
CA LYS A 54 11.35 11.84 -17.25
C LYS A 54 10.42 10.64 -17.40
N ALA A 55 10.10 10.31 -18.64
CA ALA A 55 9.44 9.06 -19.00
C ALA A 55 10.46 8.12 -19.66
N SER A 56 10.54 6.89 -19.16
CA SER A 56 11.32 5.81 -19.75
C SER A 56 10.46 4.54 -19.87
N VAL A 57 10.85 3.68 -20.81
CA VAL A 57 10.30 2.32 -20.91
C VAL A 57 11.42 1.37 -20.52
N GLU A 58 11.16 0.56 -19.49
CA GLU A 58 12.13 -0.35 -18.91
C GLU A 58 11.66 -1.80 -19.12
N PRO A 59 12.38 -2.62 -19.90
CA PRO A 59 11.96 -3.98 -20.19
C PRO A 59 12.27 -4.92 -19.03
N VAL A 60 11.26 -5.69 -18.62
CA VAL A 60 11.42 -6.87 -17.74
C VAL A 60 11.53 -8.11 -18.62
N LYS A 61 12.51 -8.98 -18.33
CA LYS A 61 12.83 -10.17 -19.14
C LYS A 61 13.03 -11.39 -18.25
N ASN A 62 12.99 -12.57 -18.86
CA ASN A 62 13.26 -13.87 -18.23
C ASN A 62 12.30 -14.18 -17.08
N VAL A 63 11.02 -13.88 -17.27
CA VAL A 63 9.94 -14.16 -16.32
C VAL A 63 9.01 -15.24 -16.85
N ASN A 64 8.44 -16.04 -15.95
CA ASN A 64 7.43 -17.03 -16.27
C ASN A 64 6.19 -16.83 -15.39
N ALA A 65 5.12 -17.60 -15.65
CA ALA A 65 3.94 -17.57 -14.82
C ALA A 65 3.30 -18.96 -14.65
N VAL A 66 2.66 -19.20 -13.50
CA VAL A 66 1.91 -20.41 -13.19
C VAL A 66 0.54 -20.07 -12.63
N ASN A 67 -0.41 -21.00 -12.72
CA ASN A 67 -1.70 -20.84 -12.05
C ASN A 67 -1.51 -20.94 -10.52
N SER A 68 -1.89 -19.91 -9.77
CA SER A 68 -1.73 -19.88 -8.31
C SER A 68 -2.55 -20.93 -7.57
N ALA A 69 -3.59 -21.47 -8.19
CA ALA A 69 -4.41 -22.56 -7.67
C ALA A 69 -3.89 -23.95 -8.06
N GLY A 70 -2.90 -24.04 -8.95
CA GLY A 70 -2.39 -25.29 -9.51
C GLY A 70 -1.26 -25.94 -8.69
N GLN A 71 -0.95 -27.20 -9.02
CA GLN A 71 0.14 -27.96 -8.39
C GLN A 71 1.52 -27.34 -8.63
N GLU A 72 1.73 -26.72 -9.79
CA GLU A 72 3.03 -26.09 -10.13
C GLU A 72 3.41 -24.97 -9.14
N ALA A 73 2.44 -24.20 -8.63
CA ALA A 73 2.70 -23.18 -7.62
C ALA A 73 3.20 -23.82 -6.30
N ILE A 74 2.57 -24.92 -5.88
CA ILE A 74 2.95 -25.71 -4.70
C ILE A 74 4.37 -26.26 -4.86
N ASP A 75 4.67 -26.82 -6.04
CA ASP A 75 5.98 -27.38 -6.35
C ASP A 75 7.08 -26.31 -6.39
N LEU A 76 6.75 -25.08 -6.79
CA LEU A 76 7.67 -23.95 -6.77
C LEU A 76 7.96 -23.46 -5.35
N ILE A 77 6.95 -23.38 -4.46
CA ILE A 77 7.16 -23.02 -3.05
C ILE A 77 8.18 -23.95 -2.38
N ALA A 78 8.16 -25.24 -2.73
CA ALA A 78 9.12 -26.22 -2.23
C ALA A 78 10.58 -25.99 -2.70
N LYS A 79 10.80 -25.13 -3.70
CA LYS A 79 12.10 -24.95 -4.37
C LYS A 79 12.67 -23.53 -4.30
N VAL A 80 11.83 -22.51 -4.23
CA VAL A 80 12.26 -21.10 -4.28
C VAL A 80 12.96 -20.65 -3.01
N ASP A 81 13.70 -19.55 -3.10
CA ASP A 81 14.37 -18.89 -1.97
C ASP A 81 13.49 -17.78 -1.36
N LEU A 82 12.59 -17.22 -2.18
CA LEU A 82 11.72 -16.11 -1.83
C LEU A 82 10.30 -16.33 -2.35
N VAL A 83 9.30 -16.06 -1.50
CA VAL A 83 7.91 -15.89 -1.92
C VAL A 83 7.51 -14.45 -1.63
N THR A 84 6.93 -13.76 -2.61
CA THR A 84 6.38 -12.41 -2.41
C THR A 84 4.92 -12.36 -2.84
N THR A 85 4.14 -11.41 -2.31
CA THR A 85 2.73 -11.24 -2.70
C THR A 85 2.38 -9.77 -2.94
N ALA A 86 1.46 -9.52 -3.87
CA ALA A 86 0.77 -8.24 -4.03
C ALA A 86 -0.68 -8.49 -4.49
N VAL A 87 -1.48 -9.11 -3.63
CA VAL A 87 -2.80 -9.69 -3.97
C VAL A 87 -3.97 -9.12 -3.18
N GLY A 88 -3.70 -8.36 -2.11
CA GLY A 88 -4.68 -7.85 -1.18
C GLY A 88 -5.14 -8.87 -0.12
N PRO A 89 -5.78 -8.39 0.97
CA PRO A 89 -6.08 -9.19 2.16
C PRO A 89 -6.94 -10.42 1.88
N THR A 90 -7.99 -10.27 1.06
CA THR A 90 -8.91 -11.37 0.74
C THR A 90 -8.22 -12.49 -0.03
N VAL A 91 -7.26 -12.16 -0.89
CA VAL A 91 -6.55 -13.16 -1.69
C VAL A 91 -5.41 -13.80 -0.89
N LEU A 92 -4.77 -13.06 0.02
CA LEU A 92 -3.81 -13.64 0.97
C LEU A 92 -4.40 -14.84 1.71
N GLU A 93 -5.60 -14.70 2.28
CA GLU A 93 -6.28 -15.80 2.95
C GLU A 93 -6.54 -16.98 1.99
N LYS A 94 -6.94 -16.71 0.75
CA LYS A 94 -7.23 -17.75 -0.26
C LYS A 94 -6.00 -18.54 -0.70
N ILE A 95 -4.82 -17.91 -0.77
CA ILE A 95 -3.58 -18.60 -1.19
C ILE A 95 -2.88 -19.32 -0.05
N ALA A 96 -3.21 -19.02 1.21
CA ALA A 96 -2.57 -19.60 2.38
C ALA A 96 -2.56 -21.14 2.42
N PRO A 97 -3.65 -21.86 2.06
CA PRO A 97 -3.63 -23.32 2.01
C PRO A 97 -2.64 -23.90 0.99
N ASN A 98 -2.44 -23.24 -0.15
CA ASN A 98 -1.47 -23.68 -1.15
C ASN A 98 -0.03 -23.40 -0.69
N VAL A 99 0.20 -22.27 -0.02
CA VAL A 99 1.48 -21.99 0.64
C VAL A 99 1.79 -23.05 1.69
N ALA A 100 0.83 -23.37 2.58
CA ALA A 100 1.00 -24.42 3.58
C ALA A 100 1.37 -25.77 2.94
N LYS A 101 0.64 -26.21 1.90
CA LYS A 101 0.99 -27.44 1.15
C LYS A 101 2.39 -27.39 0.56
N GLY A 102 2.81 -26.25 0.02
CA GLY A 102 4.15 -26.06 -0.53
C GLY A 102 5.24 -26.15 0.54
N LEU A 103 4.98 -25.65 1.75
CA LEU A 103 5.90 -25.78 2.88
C LEU A 103 6.03 -27.23 3.37
N VAL A 104 4.91 -27.96 3.46
CA VAL A 104 4.92 -29.40 3.76
C VAL A 104 5.73 -30.17 2.71
N LEU A 105 5.49 -29.90 1.43
CA LEU A 105 6.25 -30.52 0.34
C LEU A 105 7.74 -30.18 0.43
N ARG A 106 8.09 -28.94 0.81
CA ARG A 106 9.47 -28.50 1.02
C ARG A 106 10.17 -29.35 2.08
N HIS A 107 9.53 -29.55 3.21
CA HIS A 107 10.04 -30.37 4.31
C HIS A 107 10.19 -31.84 3.89
N GLN A 108 9.17 -32.40 3.23
CA GLN A 108 9.21 -33.78 2.72
C GLN A 108 10.33 -34.03 1.71
N GLN A 109 10.72 -33.01 0.94
CA GLN A 109 11.85 -33.06 0.01
C GLN A 109 13.21 -32.88 0.70
N GLY A 110 13.24 -32.67 2.02
CA GLY A 110 14.47 -32.43 2.78
C GLY A 110 15.14 -31.10 2.46
N ASN A 111 14.40 -30.12 1.91
CA ASN A 111 14.97 -28.82 1.59
C ASN A 111 14.98 -27.90 2.81
N GLU A 112 16.08 -27.95 3.57
CA GLU A 112 16.32 -27.13 4.75
C GLU A 112 16.87 -25.72 4.43
N SER A 113 17.04 -25.38 3.15
CA SER A 113 17.51 -24.04 2.76
C SER A 113 16.49 -22.99 3.22
N PRO A 114 16.92 -21.87 3.84
CA PRO A 114 16.02 -20.83 4.31
C PRO A 114 15.09 -20.31 3.20
N LEU A 115 13.80 -20.20 3.53
CA LEU A 115 12.80 -19.56 2.68
C LEU A 115 12.32 -18.29 3.37
N ASN A 116 12.22 -17.19 2.65
CA ASN A 116 11.60 -15.97 3.17
C ASN A 116 10.32 -15.64 2.40
N ILE A 117 9.24 -15.36 3.13
CA ILE A 117 7.95 -14.95 2.59
C ILE A 117 7.75 -13.48 2.95
N ILE A 118 7.42 -12.64 1.96
CA ILE A 118 7.24 -11.18 2.12
C ILE A 118 5.94 -10.74 1.46
N ALA A 119 4.90 -10.48 2.25
CA ALA A 119 3.68 -9.90 1.73
C ALA A 119 3.86 -8.39 1.52
N CYS A 120 3.84 -7.97 0.25
CA CYS A 120 4.04 -6.58 -0.19
C CYS A 120 2.69 -5.91 -0.41
N GLU A 121 1.91 -5.81 0.67
CA GLU A 121 0.52 -5.36 0.64
C GLU A 121 0.36 -3.94 1.19
N ASN A 122 -0.75 -3.29 0.85
CA ASN A 122 -1.17 -2.06 1.52
C ASN A 122 -1.82 -2.36 2.89
N MET A 123 -1.08 -3.06 3.76
CA MET A 123 -1.50 -3.53 5.08
C MET A 123 -0.38 -3.30 6.09
N VAL A 124 -0.72 -2.98 7.33
CA VAL A 124 0.24 -2.98 8.42
C VAL A 124 0.57 -4.43 8.79
N ARG A 125 1.87 -4.80 8.74
CA ARG A 125 2.34 -6.16 9.03
C ARG A 125 1.58 -7.25 8.25
N GLY A 126 1.45 -7.03 6.93
CA GLY A 126 0.71 -7.94 6.05
C GLY A 126 1.24 -9.37 6.08
N THR A 127 2.56 -9.55 6.23
CA THR A 127 3.17 -10.88 6.28
C THR A 127 2.89 -11.60 7.59
N SER A 128 2.88 -10.89 8.72
CA SER A 128 2.45 -11.45 10.00
C SER A 128 1.00 -11.90 9.97
N GLN A 129 0.11 -11.15 9.32
CA GLN A 129 -1.29 -11.58 9.11
C GLN A 129 -1.36 -12.81 8.18
N PHE A 130 -0.58 -12.81 7.09
CA PHE A 130 -0.50 -13.95 6.20
C PHE A 130 0.03 -15.21 6.89
N LYS A 131 1.03 -15.07 7.78
CA LYS A 131 1.54 -16.16 8.63
C LYS A 131 0.42 -16.83 9.40
N GLN A 132 -0.52 -16.08 9.97
CA GLN A 132 -1.66 -16.66 10.70
C GLN A 132 -2.54 -17.52 9.78
N HIS A 133 -2.88 -17.04 8.59
CA HIS A 133 -3.64 -17.83 7.61
C HIS A 133 -2.88 -19.10 7.20
N VAL A 134 -1.57 -19.01 6.97
CA VAL A 134 -0.74 -20.17 6.61
C VAL A 134 -0.69 -21.18 7.75
N PHE A 135 -0.47 -20.74 9.00
CA PHE A 135 -0.40 -21.62 10.18
C PHE A 135 -1.75 -22.28 10.50
N ASN A 136 -2.87 -21.62 10.19
CA ASN A 136 -4.20 -22.20 10.33
C ASN A 136 -4.44 -23.34 9.31
N ALA A 137 -3.77 -23.29 8.15
CA ALA A 137 -3.86 -24.32 7.13
C ALA A 137 -2.73 -25.37 7.21
N LEU A 138 -1.77 -25.19 8.12
CA LEU A 138 -0.60 -26.06 8.27
C LEU A 138 -0.89 -27.20 9.27
N PRO A 139 -0.51 -28.45 8.97
CA PRO A 139 -0.53 -29.54 9.94
C PRO A 139 0.29 -29.21 11.20
N GLU A 140 -0.13 -29.72 12.36
CA GLU A 140 0.51 -29.39 13.65
C GLU A 140 1.97 -29.84 13.72
N ASP A 141 2.28 -31.01 13.15
CA ASP A 141 3.62 -31.61 13.08
C ASP A 141 4.59 -30.83 12.17
N GLU A 142 4.08 -29.97 11.30
CA GLU A 142 4.87 -29.17 10.36
C GLU A 142 5.24 -27.78 10.91
N LYS A 143 4.51 -27.29 11.93
CA LYS A 143 4.68 -25.93 12.47
C LYS A 143 6.09 -25.67 12.99
N ALA A 144 6.65 -26.61 13.77
CA ALA A 144 7.98 -26.45 14.35
C ALA A 144 9.07 -26.35 13.27
N TRP A 145 8.96 -27.15 12.20
CA TRP A 145 9.88 -27.09 11.08
C TRP A 145 9.76 -25.76 10.33
N VAL A 146 8.54 -25.30 10.07
CA VAL A 146 8.30 -24.01 9.40
C VAL A 146 8.83 -22.84 10.23
N GLU A 147 8.65 -22.83 11.54
CA GLU A 147 9.21 -21.77 12.41
C GLU A 147 10.75 -21.72 12.40
N ALA A 148 11.40 -22.87 12.24
CA ALA A 148 12.85 -22.94 12.17
C ALA A 148 13.40 -22.42 10.83
N HIS A 149 12.78 -22.80 9.70
CA HIS A 149 13.35 -22.63 8.35
C HIS A 149 12.72 -21.51 7.51
N VAL A 150 11.55 -20.99 7.90
CA VAL A 150 10.79 -20.00 7.10
C VAL A 150 10.72 -18.65 7.82
N GLY A 151 11.21 -17.61 7.17
CA GLY A 151 11.04 -16.22 7.59
C GLY A 151 9.72 -15.67 7.06
N PHE A 152 8.88 -15.13 7.95
CA PHE A 152 7.70 -14.34 7.57
C PHE A 152 8.02 -12.88 7.84
N VAL A 153 8.50 -12.20 6.80
CA VAL A 153 9.08 -10.86 6.89
C VAL A 153 8.05 -9.81 6.48
N ASP A 154 7.64 -8.99 7.42
CA ASP A 154 6.81 -7.82 7.20
C ASP A 154 7.52 -6.79 6.32
N SER A 155 6.73 -6.05 5.53
CA SER A 155 7.24 -5.01 4.66
C SER A 155 6.39 -3.74 4.70
N ALA A 156 6.99 -2.64 4.26
CA ALA A 156 6.33 -1.38 3.93
C ALA A 156 6.64 -1.06 2.48
N VAL A 157 5.61 -0.97 1.65
CA VAL A 157 5.76 -0.74 0.21
C VAL A 157 5.02 0.54 -0.23
N ASP A 158 5.68 1.34 -1.05
CA ASP A 158 5.16 2.58 -1.60
C ASP A 158 5.59 2.77 -3.06
N ARG A 159 4.62 2.70 -3.96
CA ARG A 159 4.72 3.11 -5.36
C ARG A 159 3.32 3.43 -5.87
N ILE A 160 3.15 4.60 -6.48
CA ILE A 160 1.91 4.97 -7.16
C ILE A 160 1.90 4.26 -8.51
N VAL A 161 0.90 3.40 -8.66
CA VAL A 161 0.64 2.62 -9.86
C VAL A 161 -0.84 2.78 -10.21
N PRO A 162 -1.19 3.75 -11.07
CA PRO A 162 -2.58 3.94 -11.48
C PRO A 162 -3.10 2.73 -12.28
N PRO A 163 -4.42 2.69 -12.54
CA PRO A 163 -4.98 1.81 -13.56
C PRO A 163 -4.31 2.03 -14.92
N ALA A 164 -4.37 1.01 -15.79
CA ALA A 164 -3.91 1.17 -17.16
C ALA A 164 -4.71 2.29 -17.86
N ALA A 165 -4.05 3.02 -18.77
CA ALA A 165 -4.70 4.07 -19.53
C ALA A 165 -5.84 3.48 -20.38
N ALA A 166 -6.90 4.27 -20.58
CA ALA A 166 -8.00 3.87 -21.44
C ALA A 166 -7.47 3.57 -22.86
N GLY A 167 -7.77 2.39 -23.39
CA GLY A 167 -7.33 1.96 -24.71
C GLY A 167 -6.02 1.16 -24.76
N THR A 168 -5.34 0.94 -23.63
CA THR A 168 -4.22 -0.01 -23.58
C THR A 168 -4.73 -1.42 -23.88
N THR A 169 -4.17 -2.06 -24.92
CA THR A 169 -4.54 -3.41 -25.35
C THR A 169 -3.58 -4.49 -24.86
N ASP A 170 -2.38 -4.10 -24.43
CA ASP A 170 -1.40 -5.05 -23.91
C ASP A 170 -1.73 -5.39 -22.44
N PRO A 171 -2.07 -6.65 -22.12
CA PRO A 171 -2.44 -7.03 -20.76
C PRO A 171 -1.27 -6.99 -19.75
N LEU A 172 -0.02 -6.92 -20.22
CA LEU A 172 1.16 -6.87 -19.36
C LEU A 172 1.75 -5.47 -19.19
N GLU A 173 1.43 -4.53 -20.08
CA GLU A 173 1.88 -3.14 -19.96
C GLU A 173 1.44 -2.57 -18.60
N VAL A 174 2.34 -1.79 -18.00
CA VAL A 174 2.09 -1.13 -16.72
C VAL A 174 2.84 0.18 -16.66
N THR A 175 2.16 1.23 -16.22
CA THR A 175 2.75 2.55 -15.96
C THR A 175 2.89 2.76 -14.46
N VAL A 176 4.08 3.18 -14.03
CA VAL A 176 4.43 3.38 -12.63
C VAL A 176 5.18 4.68 -12.45
N GLU A 177 5.08 5.27 -11.27
CA GLU A 177 5.93 6.42 -10.96
C GLU A 177 7.42 6.03 -10.84
N THR A 178 8.33 6.99 -11.05
CA THR A 178 9.78 6.80 -10.84
C THR A 178 10.12 6.44 -9.39
N PHE A 179 9.43 7.03 -8.42
CA PHE A 179 9.66 6.72 -7.01
C PHE A 179 9.18 5.32 -6.64
N SER A 180 9.96 4.61 -5.86
CA SER A 180 9.53 3.39 -5.19
C SER A 180 10.28 3.21 -3.87
N GLU A 181 9.62 2.66 -2.87
CA GLU A 181 10.21 2.34 -1.58
C GLU A 181 9.71 0.97 -1.13
N TRP A 182 10.63 0.01 -0.94
CA TRP A 182 10.34 -1.32 -0.43
C TRP A 182 11.22 -1.58 0.79
N ILE A 183 10.64 -1.49 1.97
CA ILE A 183 11.35 -1.63 3.25
C ILE A 183 10.91 -2.93 3.91
N VAL A 184 11.86 -3.68 4.47
CA VAL A 184 11.62 -5.00 5.07
C VAL A 184 12.21 -5.10 6.47
N ASP A 185 11.53 -5.83 7.36
CA ASP A 185 12.01 -6.06 8.72
C ASP A 185 13.17 -7.08 8.71
N GLN A 186 14.39 -6.59 8.88
CA GLN A 186 15.58 -7.41 8.82
C GLN A 186 15.65 -8.46 9.94
N THR A 187 14.94 -8.23 11.05
CA THR A 187 14.95 -9.12 12.22
C THR A 187 14.14 -10.39 12.00
N GLN A 188 13.29 -10.42 10.97
CA GLN A 188 12.39 -11.53 10.66
C GLN A 188 12.93 -12.49 9.59
N PHE A 189 14.07 -12.16 8.97
CA PHE A 189 14.68 -13.02 7.95
C PHE A 189 15.28 -14.29 8.55
N LYS A 190 15.23 -15.37 7.78
CA LYS A 190 15.99 -16.59 8.02
C LYS A 190 17.15 -16.67 7.03
N GLY A 191 18.34 -17.00 7.54
CA GLY A 191 19.56 -17.07 6.74
C GLY A 191 20.13 -15.70 6.38
N PRO A 192 21.03 -15.64 5.38
CA PRO A 192 21.62 -14.39 4.90
C PRO A 192 20.56 -13.45 4.30
N LEU A 193 20.69 -12.15 4.55
CA LEU A 193 19.84 -11.13 3.92
C LEU A 193 20.07 -11.10 2.40
N PRO A 194 19.02 -11.18 1.57
CA PRO A 194 19.16 -11.08 0.13
C PRO A 194 19.51 -9.64 -0.29
N THR A 195 20.43 -9.49 -1.24
CA THR A 195 20.76 -8.18 -1.82
C THR A 195 19.89 -7.94 -3.06
N ILE A 196 18.81 -7.18 -2.89
CA ILE A 196 17.89 -6.79 -3.96
C ILE A 196 17.92 -5.27 -4.07
N ALA A 197 18.34 -4.74 -5.21
CA ALA A 197 18.36 -3.29 -5.43
C ALA A 197 16.94 -2.71 -5.29
N GLY A 198 16.80 -1.65 -4.48
CA GLY A 198 15.50 -1.04 -4.16
C GLY A 198 14.76 -1.67 -2.96
N MET A 199 15.28 -2.75 -2.38
CA MET A 199 14.79 -3.31 -1.11
C MET A 199 15.71 -2.89 0.04
N GLU A 200 15.17 -2.20 1.05
CA GLU A 200 15.91 -1.65 2.18
C GLU A 200 15.60 -2.40 3.49
N PRO A 201 16.57 -3.07 4.11
CA PRO A 201 16.37 -3.70 5.41
C PRO A 201 16.38 -2.67 6.55
N THR A 202 15.55 -2.88 7.57
CA THR A 202 15.48 -2.05 8.78
C THR A 202 15.17 -2.89 10.02
N ASP A 203 15.58 -2.43 11.20
CA ASP A 203 15.17 -2.96 12.51
C ASP A 203 13.95 -2.24 13.11
N ASN A 204 13.45 -1.18 12.44
CA ASN A 204 12.32 -0.38 12.92
C ASN A 204 11.28 -0.15 11.81
N LEU A 205 10.75 -1.24 11.26
CA LEU A 205 9.78 -1.18 10.15
C LEU A 205 8.56 -0.30 10.46
N MET A 206 8.07 -0.32 11.70
CA MET A 206 6.88 0.43 12.09
C MET A 206 7.04 1.94 11.91
N ALA A 207 8.24 2.48 12.10
CA ALA A 207 8.52 3.89 11.84
C ALA A 207 8.26 4.25 10.37
N PHE A 208 8.65 3.39 9.43
CA PHE A 208 8.45 3.60 7.99
C PHE A 208 7.01 3.36 7.55
N VAL A 209 6.34 2.36 8.14
CA VAL A 209 4.89 2.14 7.94
C VAL A 209 4.11 3.38 8.34
N GLU A 210 4.35 3.93 9.53
CA GLU A 210 3.67 5.15 9.98
C GLU A 210 4.09 6.36 9.17
N ARG A 211 5.37 6.49 8.79
CA ARG A 211 5.83 7.58 7.91
C ARG A 211 5.06 7.63 6.60
N LYS A 212 4.90 6.49 5.93
CA LYS A 212 4.11 6.40 4.68
C LYS A 212 2.63 6.68 4.93
N LEU A 213 2.07 6.18 6.04
CA LEU A 213 0.67 6.40 6.39
C LEU A 213 0.36 7.87 6.69
N PHE A 214 1.23 8.54 7.44
CA PHE A 214 1.01 9.90 7.95
C PHE A 214 1.44 10.98 6.96
N THR A 215 2.28 10.63 5.98
CA THR A 215 2.75 11.60 4.99
C THR A 215 2.07 11.34 3.65
N LEU A 216 2.43 10.25 2.95
CA LEU A 216 1.90 9.96 1.61
C LEU A 216 0.40 9.72 1.66
N ASN A 217 -0.09 8.79 2.48
CA ASN A 217 -1.52 8.45 2.48
C ASN A 217 -2.38 9.63 2.97
N THR A 218 -1.95 10.36 4.01
CA THR A 218 -2.62 11.56 4.53
C THR A 218 -2.69 12.65 3.46
N GLY A 219 -1.54 13.04 2.89
CA GLY A 219 -1.50 14.06 1.85
C GLY A 219 -2.35 13.68 0.64
N HIS A 220 -2.23 12.44 0.16
CA HIS A 220 -2.93 11.96 -1.04
C HIS A 220 -4.46 11.96 -0.85
N ALA A 221 -4.94 11.57 0.33
CA ALA A 221 -6.37 11.59 0.64
C ALA A 221 -6.90 13.02 0.76
N ILE A 222 -6.17 13.92 1.44
CA ILE A 222 -6.58 15.33 1.59
C ILE A 222 -6.60 16.02 0.22
N THR A 223 -5.60 15.78 -0.64
CA THR A 223 -5.58 16.27 -2.03
C THR A 223 -6.82 15.81 -2.79
N ALA A 224 -7.19 14.52 -2.69
CA ALA A 224 -8.35 13.97 -3.37
C ALA A 224 -9.67 14.61 -2.90
N TYR A 225 -9.87 14.72 -1.58
CA TYR A 225 -11.11 15.25 -1.03
C TYR A 225 -11.29 16.74 -1.31
N LEU A 226 -10.23 17.55 -1.12
CA LEU A 226 -10.26 18.96 -1.46
C LEU A 226 -10.37 19.17 -2.98
N GLY A 227 -9.71 18.30 -3.77
CA GLY A 227 -9.78 18.29 -5.23
C GLY A 227 -11.21 18.08 -5.73
N GLN A 228 -11.89 17.02 -5.26
CA GLN A 228 -13.29 16.75 -5.61
C GLN A 228 -14.19 17.94 -5.21
N GLN A 229 -13.98 18.48 -4.00
CA GLN A 229 -14.72 19.63 -3.50
C GLN A 229 -14.55 20.92 -4.32
N ALA A 230 -13.42 21.06 -5.02
CA ALA A 230 -13.09 22.19 -5.88
C ALA A 230 -13.38 21.92 -7.37
N GLY A 231 -13.86 20.71 -7.72
CA GLY A 231 -14.16 20.31 -9.10
C GLY A 231 -12.93 19.89 -9.92
N HIS A 232 -11.80 19.59 -9.28
CA HIS A 232 -10.61 19.05 -9.96
C HIS A 232 -10.80 17.57 -10.27
N ALA A 233 -10.43 17.14 -11.48
CA ALA A 233 -10.57 15.75 -11.91
C ALA A 233 -9.45 14.85 -11.36
N THR A 234 -8.20 15.35 -11.35
CA THR A 234 -7.02 14.56 -10.99
C THR A 234 -6.30 15.10 -9.75
N ILE A 235 -5.50 14.24 -9.13
CA ILE A 235 -4.59 14.61 -8.03
C ILE A 235 -3.63 15.71 -8.43
N ARG A 236 -3.13 15.68 -9.67
CA ARG A 236 -2.24 16.71 -10.20
C ARG A 236 -2.95 18.05 -10.28
N ASP A 237 -4.16 18.10 -10.84
CA ASP A 237 -4.92 19.35 -10.95
C ASP A 237 -5.20 19.94 -9.55
N ALA A 238 -5.55 19.07 -8.60
CA ALA A 238 -5.80 19.47 -7.22
C ALA A 238 -4.55 19.97 -6.48
N ILE A 239 -3.38 19.31 -6.61
CA ILE A 239 -2.17 19.74 -5.89
C ILE A 239 -1.50 20.98 -6.50
N LEU A 240 -1.81 21.30 -7.76
CA LEU A 240 -1.37 22.53 -8.43
C LEU A 240 -2.21 23.75 -8.03
N ASP A 241 -3.39 23.56 -7.44
CA ASP A 241 -4.15 24.63 -6.78
C ASP A 241 -3.44 25.05 -5.48
N GLU A 242 -2.94 26.28 -5.43
CA GLU A 242 -2.17 26.79 -4.30
C GLU A 242 -2.94 26.71 -2.96
N LYS A 243 -4.27 26.86 -2.98
CA LYS A 243 -5.08 26.78 -1.74
C LYS A 243 -5.13 25.36 -1.21
N ILE A 244 -5.28 24.38 -2.10
CA ILE A 244 -5.28 22.97 -1.73
C ILE A 244 -3.87 22.55 -1.29
N ARG A 245 -2.85 22.95 -2.05
CA ARG A 245 -1.44 22.66 -1.74
C ARG A 245 -1.05 23.10 -0.34
N LEU A 246 -1.45 24.31 0.08
CA LEU A 246 -1.16 24.84 1.41
C LEU A 246 -1.72 23.95 2.51
N VAL A 247 -2.98 23.49 2.38
CA VAL A 247 -3.61 22.60 3.36
C VAL A 247 -2.95 21.23 3.36
N VAL A 248 -2.71 20.65 2.18
CA VAL A 248 -2.08 19.33 2.03
C VAL A 248 -0.69 19.31 2.66
N ARG A 249 0.14 20.32 2.33
CA ARG A 249 1.47 20.49 2.90
C ARG A 249 1.39 20.65 4.42
N GLY A 250 0.54 21.55 4.91
CA GLY A 250 0.39 21.79 6.34
C GLY A 250 -0.05 20.54 7.10
N ALA A 251 -0.97 19.73 6.54
CA ALA A 251 -1.40 18.49 7.17
C ALA A 251 -0.29 17.44 7.24
N MET A 252 0.57 17.37 6.22
CA MET A 252 1.76 16.50 6.23
C MET A 252 2.84 17.00 7.20
N GLU A 253 2.97 18.32 7.39
CA GLU A 253 3.88 18.90 8.39
C GLU A 253 3.37 18.63 9.82
N GLU A 254 2.06 18.78 10.07
CA GLU A 254 1.40 18.47 11.34
C GLU A 254 1.58 16.99 11.72
N SER A 255 1.26 16.08 10.81
CA SER A 255 1.46 14.65 11.02
C SER A 255 2.94 14.27 11.08
N GLY A 256 3.81 14.97 10.34
CA GLY A 256 5.25 14.79 10.35
C GLY A 256 5.88 15.11 11.70
N GLN A 257 5.38 16.13 12.39
CA GLN A 257 5.85 16.47 13.73
C GLN A 257 5.51 15.37 14.77
N VAL A 258 4.39 14.67 14.59
CA VAL A 258 4.07 13.46 15.38
C VAL A 258 5.12 12.37 15.15
N LEU A 259 5.49 12.12 13.89
CA LEU A 259 6.48 11.10 13.54
C LEU A 259 7.88 11.43 14.07
N ILE A 260 8.28 12.70 14.02
CA ILE A 260 9.56 13.17 14.57
C ILE A 260 9.60 12.91 16.08
N ASN A 261 8.54 13.25 16.81
CA ASN A 261 8.47 13.01 18.25
C ASN A 261 8.44 11.52 18.61
N ARG A 262 7.68 10.72 17.84
CA ARG A 262 7.44 9.29 18.14
C ARG A 262 8.62 8.39 17.76
N TYR A 263 9.29 8.69 16.64
CA TYR A 263 10.31 7.81 16.06
C TYR A 263 11.70 8.44 15.95
N GLY A 264 11.85 9.72 16.30
CA GLY A 264 13.14 10.40 16.23
C GLY A 264 13.65 10.59 14.79
N PHE A 265 12.75 10.71 13.80
CA PHE A 265 13.16 11.05 12.44
C PHE A 265 13.87 12.41 12.43
N ASP A 266 14.93 12.52 11.64
CA ASP A 266 15.59 13.80 11.40
C ASP A 266 14.60 14.79 10.75
N PRO A 267 14.36 15.97 11.35
CA PRO A 267 13.37 16.91 10.83
C PRO A 267 13.64 17.36 9.39
N GLN A 268 14.90 17.66 9.05
CA GLN A 268 15.25 18.14 7.71
C GLN A 268 15.02 17.06 6.65
N LYS A 269 15.40 15.82 6.94
CA LYS A 269 15.12 14.68 6.05
C LYS A 269 13.62 14.43 5.91
N HIS A 270 12.85 14.61 6.98
CA HIS A 270 11.41 14.44 6.91
C HIS A 270 10.72 15.54 6.10
N PHE A 271 11.11 16.80 6.26
CA PHE A 271 10.61 17.89 5.41
C PHE A 271 10.99 17.69 3.94
N ALA A 272 12.20 17.23 3.64
CA ALA A 272 12.59 16.87 2.28
C ALA A 272 11.74 15.71 1.71
N TYR A 273 11.35 14.76 2.56
CA TYR A 273 10.44 13.67 2.17
C TYR A 273 9.02 14.19 1.86
N ILE A 274 8.52 15.19 2.60
CA ILE A 274 7.25 15.88 2.29
C ILE A 274 7.32 16.54 0.91
N GLU A 275 8.37 17.30 0.62
CA GLU A 275 8.54 17.94 -0.71
C GLU A 275 8.61 16.92 -1.85
N LYS A 276 9.28 15.79 -1.59
CA LYS A 276 9.32 14.66 -2.53
C LYS A 276 7.92 14.08 -2.78
N ILE A 277 7.09 13.94 -1.75
CA ILE A 277 5.70 13.50 -1.90
C ILE A 277 4.87 14.50 -2.71
N ILE A 278 5.03 15.80 -2.46
CA ILE A 278 4.30 16.82 -3.22
C ILE A 278 4.70 16.74 -4.70
N THR A 279 5.99 16.60 -5.01
CA THR A 279 6.49 16.41 -6.39
C THR A 279 5.90 15.15 -7.05
N ARG A 280 5.65 14.08 -6.28
CA ARG A 280 4.99 12.87 -6.78
C ARG A 280 3.53 13.12 -7.17
N PHE A 281 2.80 13.92 -6.38
CA PHE A 281 1.43 14.34 -6.72
C PHE A 281 1.39 15.23 -7.95
N GLU A 282 2.46 15.98 -8.22
CA GLU A 282 2.60 16.81 -9.41
C GLU A 282 2.94 16.02 -10.68
N ASN A 283 3.06 14.69 -10.67
CA ASN A 283 3.53 13.94 -11.84
C ASN A 283 2.61 14.13 -13.08
N PRO A 284 3.08 14.72 -14.20
CA PRO A 284 2.26 15.03 -15.38
C PRO A 284 1.73 13.80 -16.11
N TYR A 285 2.37 12.65 -15.90
CA TYR A 285 2.09 11.43 -16.63
C TYR A 285 1.10 10.51 -15.89
N LEU A 286 0.81 10.81 -14.63
CA LEU A 286 -0.14 10.04 -13.82
C LEU A 286 -1.49 10.77 -13.82
N HIS A 287 -2.43 10.25 -14.62
CA HIS A 287 -3.82 10.69 -14.59
C HIS A 287 -4.55 9.97 -13.47
N ASP A 288 -4.22 10.33 -12.23
CA ASP A 288 -4.78 9.72 -11.04
C ASP A 288 -6.04 10.46 -10.58
N ASP A 289 -7.22 9.87 -10.78
CA ASP A 289 -8.51 10.51 -10.49
C ASP A 289 -8.73 10.75 -9.00
N VAL A 290 -9.24 11.94 -8.64
CA VAL A 290 -9.59 12.27 -7.25
C VAL A 290 -10.64 11.32 -6.69
N GLU A 291 -11.55 10.79 -7.52
CA GLU A 291 -12.57 9.83 -7.09
C GLU A 291 -11.95 8.47 -6.77
N ARG A 292 -11.03 7.99 -7.62
CA ARG A 292 -10.29 6.74 -7.38
C ARG A 292 -9.48 6.83 -6.10
N VAL A 293 -8.78 7.94 -5.90
CA VAL A 293 -7.96 8.17 -4.71
C VAL A 293 -8.83 8.44 -3.49
N GLY A 294 -9.98 9.08 -3.64
CA GLY A 294 -10.93 9.46 -2.58
C GLY A 294 -11.79 8.31 -2.04
N ARG A 295 -12.02 7.25 -2.82
CA ARG A 295 -12.85 6.09 -2.45
C ARG A 295 -12.59 5.49 -1.05
N GLN A 296 -13.61 4.83 -0.51
CA GLN A 296 -13.66 4.22 0.82
C GLN A 296 -13.45 5.22 1.97
N PRO A 297 -14.29 6.27 2.07
CA PRO A 297 -14.14 7.30 3.08
C PRO A 297 -14.30 6.77 4.51
N LEU A 298 -15.21 5.81 4.76
CA LEU A 298 -15.40 5.22 6.09
C LEU A 298 -14.12 4.58 6.62
N ARG A 299 -13.42 3.80 5.78
CA ARG A 299 -12.13 3.21 6.15
C ARG A 299 -11.09 4.30 6.48
N LYS A 300 -11.01 5.35 5.66
CA LYS A 300 -10.00 6.43 5.82
C LYS A 300 -10.29 7.38 6.97
N LEU A 301 -11.55 7.48 7.38
CA LEU A 301 -12.01 8.19 8.57
C LEU A 301 -11.97 7.32 9.83
N SER A 302 -11.54 6.07 9.76
CA SER A 302 -11.43 5.21 10.95
C SER A 302 -10.26 5.60 11.85
N ALA A 303 -10.37 5.27 13.15
CA ALA A 303 -9.42 5.64 14.21
C ALA A 303 -7.94 5.37 13.88
N GLY A 304 -7.66 4.23 13.22
CA GLY A 304 -6.30 3.76 12.95
C GLY A 304 -5.72 4.18 11.59
N ASP A 305 -6.47 4.89 10.75
CA ASP A 305 -6.07 5.22 9.38
C ASP A 305 -5.53 6.67 9.27
N ARG A 306 -5.26 7.10 8.04
CA ARG A 306 -4.47 8.25 7.61
C ARG A 306 -4.95 9.64 8.03
N LEU A 307 -6.13 9.77 8.64
CA LEU A 307 -6.66 11.08 9.07
C LEU A 307 -6.74 11.15 10.59
N ILE A 308 -7.41 10.17 11.20
CA ILE A 308 -7.66 10.18 12.64
C ILE A 308 -6.43 9.79 13.44
N LYS A 309 -5.63 8.82 12.98
CA LYS A 309 -4.43 8.40 13.71
C LYS A 309 -3.37 9.52 13.81
N PRO A 310 -3.09 10.31 12.75
CA PRO A 310 -2.29 11.52 12.87
C PRO A 310 -2.89 12.56 13.83
N LEU A 311 -4.20 12.84 13.73
CA LEU A 311 -4.88 13.79 14.62
C LEU A 311 -4.77 13.37 16.10
N LEU A 312 -4.96 12.09 16.41
CA LEU A 312 -4.76 11.58 17.76
C LEU A 312 -3.31 11.77 18.23
N GLY A 313 -2.34 11.60 17.34
CA GLY A 313 -0.94 11.88 17.62
C GLY A 313 -0.65 13.36 17.88
N THR A 314 -1.31 14.28 17.17
CA THR A 314 -1.17 15.70 17.46
C THR A 314 -1.74 16.07 18.84
N LEU A 315 -2.83 15.42 19.25
CA LEU A 315 -3.39 15.59 20.60
C LEU A 315 -2.47 15.01 21.67
N GLU A 316 -1.90 13.83 21.43
CA GLU A 316 -0.93 13.17 22.32
C GLU A 316 0.28 14.07 22.64
N TYR A 317 0.79 14.78 21.63
CA TYR A 317 1.99 15.62 21.76
C TYR A 317 1.70 17.12 21.87
N ASN A 318 0.45 17.54 22.04
CA ASN A 318 0.03 18.95 22.08
C ASN A 318 0.55 19.77 20.88
N LEU A 319 0.39 19.21 19.67
CA LEU A 319 0.83 19.80 18.40
C LEU A 319 -0.34 20.45 17.64
N PRO A 320 -0.07 21.40 16.73
CA PRO A 320 -1.07 21.93 15.81
C PRO A 320 -1.69 20.84 14.92
N HIS A 321 -2.97 21.01 14.56
CA HIS A 321 -3.73 20.05 13.75
C HIS A 321 -4.81 20.69 12.88
N ASN A 322 -4.64 21.97 12.53
CA ASN A 322 -5.67 22.73 11.81
C ASN A 322 -5.90 22.16 10.41
N ASN A 323 -4.83 21.80 9.71
CA ASN A 323 -4.92 21.31 8.33
C ASN A 323 -5.43 19.87 8.28
N LEU A 324 -5.06 19.03 9.25
CA LEU A 324 -5.65 17.70 9.42
C LEU A 324 -7.17 17.79 9.63
N VAL A 325 -7.65 18.72 10.45
CA VAL A 325 -9.09 18.92 10.67
C VAL A 325 -9.80 19.41 9.40
N ILE A 326 -9.17 20.29 8.60
CA ILE A 326 -9.70 20.68 7.28
C ILE A 326 -9.80 19.45 6.36
N GLY A 327 -8.77 18.61 6.33
CA GLY A 327 -8.76 17.37 5.56
C GLY A 327 -9.85 16.38 5.99
N ILE A 328 -10.11 16.26 7.29
CA ILE A 328 -11.22 15.46 7.84
C ILE A 328 -12.57 16.03 7.39
N ALA A 329 -12.78 17.34 7.51
CA ALA A 329 -14.01 17.97 7.05
C ALA A 329 -14.21 17.81 5.54
N ALA A 330 -13.14 17.87 4.74
CA ALA A 330 -13.19 17.58 3.30
C ALA A 330 -13.59 16.12 3.02
N ALA A 331 -13.05 15.17 3.78
CA ALA A 331 -13.43 13.75 3.70
C ALA A 331 -14.92 13.53 4.03
N MET A 332 -15.47 14.28 5.00
CA MET A 332 -16.90 14.23 5.34
C MET A 332 -17.80 14.69 4.19
N HIS A 333 -17.31 15.56 3.32
CA HIS A 333 -18.03 16.04 2.13
C HIS A 333 -17.92 15.11 0.92
N TYR A 334 -17.07 14.10 0.95
CA TYR A 334 -16.85 13.21 -0.19
C TYR A 334 -18.15 12.51 -0.60
N ARG A 335 -18.43 12.48 -1.90
CA ARG A 335 -19.57 11.77 -2.51
C ARG A 335 -19.10 11.02 -3.76
N SER A 336 -19.70 9.86 -4.02
CA SER A 336 -19.44 9.07 -5.23
C SER A 336 -20.55 8.03 -5.36
N ASP A 337 -21.16 7.95 -6.55
CA ASP A 337 -22.20 6.98 -6.85
C ASP A 337 -21.64 5.57 -7.15
N GLU A 338 -20.33 5.49 -7.39
CA GLU A 338 -19.63 4.24 -7.67
C GLU A 338 -19.01 3.61 -6.40
N ASP A 339 -19.00 4.34 -5.29
CA ASP A 339 -18.41 3.90 -4.02
C ASP A 339 -19.47 3.61 -2.95
N GLN A 340 -19.61 2.33 -2.61
CA GLN A 340 -20.54 1.86 -1.59
C GLN A 340 -20.31 2.53 -0.22
N GLN A 341 -19.06 2.77 0.19
CA GLN A 341 -18.79 3.43 1.48
C GLN A 341 -19.14 4.92 1.45
N ALA A 342 -19.08 5.57 0.29
CA ALA A 342 -19.50 6.96 0.14
C ALA A 342 -21.03 7.09 0.27
N LYS A 343 -21.79 6.12 -0.25
CA LYS A 343 -23.25 6.04 -0.06
C LYS A 343 -23.62 5.81 1.39
N GLU A 344 -23.02 4.80 2.03
CA GLU A 344 -23.22 4.52 3.46
C GLU A 344 -22.86 5.72 4.33
N TRP A 345 -21.80 6.44 3.98
CA TRP A 345 -21.41 7.67 4.66
C TRP A 345 -22.44 8.78 4.51
N ALA A 346 -22.97 9.00 3.31
CA ALA A 346 -24.02 10.00 3.08
C ALA A 346 -25.30 9.66 3.86
N GLU A 347 -25.74 8.40 3.85
CA GLU A 347 -26.89 7.92 4.62
C GLU A 347 -26.69 8.12 6.12
N LEU A 348 -25.49 7.84 6.64
CA LEU A 348 -25.16 8.04 8.05
C LEU A 348 -25.23 9.53 8.43
N LEU A 349 -24.67 10.42 7.60
CA LEU A 349 -24.72 11.86 7.81
C LEU A 349 -26.17 12.38 7.88
N GLU A 350 -27.05 11.93 7.01
CA GLU A 350 -28.48 12.31 7.02
C GLU A 350 -29.20 11.78 8.26
N LYS A 351 -28.88 10.56 8.68
CA LYS A 351 -29.56 9.87 9.79
C LYS A 351 -29.23 10.44 11.16
N VAL A 352 -27.96 10.73 11.43
CA VAL A 352 -27.49 11.11 12.78
C VAL A 352 -26.84 12.49 12.86
N GLY A 353 -26.67 13.17 11.72
CA GLY A 353 -25.97 14.45 11.64
C GLY A 353 -24.44 14.32 11.65
N PRO A 354 -23.71 15.39 11.27
CA PRO A 354 -22.27 15.34 11.05
C PRO A 354 -21.45 15.02 12.30
N LYS A 355 -21.90 15.49 13.47
CA LYS A 355 -21.22 15.30 14.76
C LYS A 355 -21.21 13.82 15.19
N ALA A 356 -22.39 13.21 15.30
CA ALA A 356 -22.53 11.81 15.68
C ALA A 356 -21.96 10.85 14.62
N ALA A 357 -22.11 11.18 13.32
CA ALA A 357 -21.55 10.37 12.24
C ALA A 357 -20.02 10.33 12.30
N LEU A 358 -19.36 11.48 12.47
CA LEU A 358 -17.90 11.55 12.61
C LEU A 358 -17.44 10.77 13.85
N ALA A 359 -18.09 10.96 15.00
CA ALA A 359 -17.76 10.24 16.23
C ALA A 359 -17.89 8.71 16.06
N GLN A 360 -18.97 8.24 15.43
CA GLN A 360 -19.21 6.82 15.21
C GLN A 360 -18.15 6.15 14.33
N VAL A 361 -17.70 6.83 13.26
CA VAL A 361 -16.73 6.26 12.31
C VAL A 361 -15.30 6.41 12.81
N SER A 362 -14.96 7.57 13.38
CA SER A 362 -13.60 7.88 13.83
C SER A 362 -13.26 7.31 15.21
N GLY A 363 -14.26 7.01 16.04
CA GLY A 363 -14.07 6.68 17.45
C GLY A 363 -13.67 7.87 18.32
N LEU A 364 -13.68 9.10 17.78
CA LEU A 364 -13.45 10.32 18.56
C LEU A 364 -14.65 10.58 19.51
N PRO A 365 -14.42 11.16 20.70
CA PRO A 365 -15.51 11.57 21.59
C PRO A 365 -16.42 12.57 20.87
N GLU A 366 -17.72 12.31 20.86
CA GLU A 366 -18.69 13.17 20.15
C GLU A 366 -18.64 14.62 20.63
N ASP A 367 -18.56 14.85 21.94
CA ASP A 367 -18.41 16.16 22.56
C ASP A 367 -16.97 16.69 22.61
N GLY A 368 -16.05 16.03 21.90
CA GLY A 368 -14.65 16.44 21.81
C GLY A 368 -14.48 17.71 20.99
N GLU A 369 -13.52 18.56 21.40
CA GLU A 369 -13.24 19.83 20.74
C GLU A 369 -12.90 19.66 19.25
N VAL A 370 -12.09 18.65 18.90
CA VAL A 370 -11.71 18.36 17.51
C VAL A 370 -12.88 17.94 16.63
N VAL A 371 -13.89 17.25 17.19
CA VAL A 371 -15.13 16.93 16.46
C VAL A 371 -15.91 18.21 16.20
N ALA A 372 -16.05 19.08 17.20
CA ALA A 372 -16.70 20.38 17.03
C ALA A 372 -15.99 21.27 15.99
N GLN A 373 -14.65 21.28 15.97
CA GLN A 373 -13.86 21.99 14.96
C GLN A 373 -14.09 21.45 13.55
N ALA A 374 -14.04 20.11 13.37
CA ALA A 374 -14.29 19.46 12.08
C ALA A 374 -15.71 19.74 11.56
N VAL A 375 -16.71 19.63 12.43
CA VAL A 375 -18.12 19.92 12.09
C VAL A 375 -18.30 21.40 11.73
N SER A 376 -17.69 22.32 12.49
CA SER A 376 -17.74 23.75 12.16
C SER A 376 -17.18 24.06 10.78
N ILE A 377 -16.08 23.40 10.37
CA ILE A 377 -15.51 23.54 9.03
C ILE A 377 -16.41 22.89 7.98
N TYR A 378 -16.94 21.70 8.26
CA TYR A 378 -17.88 21.00 7.38
C TYR A 378 -19.12 21.85 7.07
N GLU A 379 -19.70 22.51 8.08
CA GLU A 379 -20.91 23.33 7.94
C GLU A 379 -20.67 24.70 7.29
N LYS A 380 -19.45 25.24 7.36
CA LYS A 380 -19.10 26.57 6.84
C LYS A 380 -19.07 26.66 5.31
N LYS A 381 -19.41 25.59 4.57
CA LYS A 381 -19.26 25.61 3.12
C LYS A 381 -20.39 26.40 2.44
N HIS A 382 -19.96 27.56 1.92
CA HIS A 382 -20.56 28.38 0.87
C HIS A 382 -20.42 27.74 -0.52
#